data_AF-A0A2J5HLF9-F1
#
_entry.id   AF-A0A2J5HLF9-F1
#
_cell.length_a   1.000
_cell.length_b   1.000
_cell.length_c   1.000
_cell.angle_alpha   90.00
_cell.angle_beta   90.00
_cell.angle_gamma   90.00
#
_symmetry.space_group_name_H-M   'P 1'
#
loop_
_entity.id
_entity.type
_entity.pdbx_description
1 polymer ?
#
loop_
_entity_poly.entity_id
_entity_poly.type
_entity_poly.pdbx_seq_one_letter_code
_entity_poly.pdbx_strand_id
1 'polypeptide(L)'
;MHLFLSSLLLPLLLLPLFPILTSANVEKTIFLAPSPVLIPALTPNLDDLGLQRLSPSVSYLRTQLNASFPNSTNQDDGTDTWYFLENLTPGQRYEVRLCWLATVIPLISSLNPLSYSLSTLQNLKLNK
;
A
#
# COMPACT_ATOMS: atom_id res chain seq x y z
N MET A 1 -20.86 -39.97 15.21
CA MET A 1 -19.90 -38.95 15.70
C MET A 1 -18.70 -38.75 14.77
N HIS A 2 -18.01 -39.81 14.33
CA HIS A 2 -16.87 -39.71 13.40
C HIS A 2 -17.17 -39.03 12.05
N LEU A 3 -18.33 -39.30 11.43
CA LEU A 3 -18.76 -38.69 10.17
C LEU A 3 -19.00 -37.17 10.29
N PHE A 4 -19.41 -36.71 11.47
CA PHE A 4 -19.65 -35.30 11.76
C PHE A 4 -18.33 -34.54 11.96
N LEU A 5 -17.35 -35.19 12.61
CA LEU A 5 -16.00 -34.66 12.80
C LEU A 5 -15.26 -34.51 11.47
N SER A 6 -15.36 -35.51 10.58
CA SER A 6 -14.75 -35.46 9.24
C SER A 6 -15.35 -34.37 8.35
N SER A 7 -16.65 -34.09 8.48
CA SER A 7 -17.34 -33.03 7.73
C SER A 7 -16.89 -31.62 8.12
N LEU A 8 -16.42 -31.42 9.35
CA LEU A 8 -15.91 -30.12 9.85
C LEU A 8 -14.41 -29.94 9.60
N LEU A 9 -13.64 -31.04 9.51
CA LEU A 9 -12.20 -31.02 9.23
C LEU A 9 -11.88 -30.61 7.79
N LEU A 10 -12.69 -31.04 6.82
CA LEU A 10 -12.48 -30.72 5.41
C LEU A 10 -12.52 -29.21 5.10
N PRO A 11 -13.52 -28.41 5.53
CA PRO A 11 -13.51 -26.97 5.30
C PRO A 11 -12.39 -26.26 6.07
N LEU A 12 -12.01 -26.75 7.25
CA LEU A 12 -10.89 -26.21 8.03
C LEU A 12 -9.55 -26.41 7.32
N LEU A 13 -9.37 -27.54 6.63
CA LEU A 13 -8.19 -27.84 5.82
C LEU A 13 -8.14 -27.00 4.52
N LEU A 14 -9.29 -26.56 4.02
CA LEU A 14 -9.40 -25.74 2.80
C LEU A 14 -9.27 -24.24 3.04
N LEU A 15 -9.49 -23.76 4.27
CA LEU A 15 -9.34 -22.36 4.67
C LEU A 15 -8.01 -21.69 4.26
N PRO A 16 -6.83 -22.32 4.42
CA PRO A 16 -5.56 -21.69 4.05
C PRO A 16 -5.30 -21.60 2.54
N LEU A 17 -6.17 -22.16 1.67
CA LEU A 17 -6.04 -22.03 0.22
C LEU A 17 -6.68 -20.74 -0.33
N PHE A 18 -7.52 -20.06 0.45
CA PHE A 18 -8.21 -18.84 0.04
C PHE A 18 -7.38 -17.53 -0.04
N PRO A 19 -6.26 -17.31 0.69
CA PRO A 19 -5.58 -16.01 0.67
C PRO A 19 -4.90 -15.70 -0.68
N ILE A 20 -4.69 -16.72 -1.53
CA ILE A 20 -4.03 -16.58 -2.84
C ILE A 20 -4.94 -15.85 -3.86
N LEU A 21 -6.26 -15.85 -3.64
CA LEU A 21 -7.23 -15.25 -4.57
C LEU A 21 -7.42 -13.74 -4.34
N THR A 22 -6.80 -13.17 -3.31
CA THR A 22 -6.83 -11.72 -3.11
C THR A 22 -5.73 -11.06 -3.94
N SER A 23 -6.10 -10.67 -5.15
CA SER A 23 -5.40 -9.60 -5.87
C SER A 23 -5.61 -8.32 -5.09
N ALA A 24 -4.83 -8.10 -4.03
CA ALA A 24 -4.65 -6.76 -3.54
C ALA A 24 -3.93 -6.02 -4.66
N ASN A 25 -4.62 -5.09 -5.32
CA ASN A 25 -3.92 -4.08 -6.11
C ASN A 25 -2.96 -3.41 -5.13
N VAL A 26 -1.67 -3.65 -5.32
CA VAL A 26 -0.62 -3.06 -4.49
C VAL A 26 0.37 -2.49 -5.47
N GLU A 27 0.52 -1.17 -5.43
CA GLU A 27 1.66 -0.57 -6.11
C GLU A 27 2.90 -0.87 -5.28
N LYS A 28 3.96 -1.30 -5.95
CA LYS A 28 5.14 -1.86 -5.29
C LYS A 28 6.40 -1.32 -5.94
N THR A 29 7.28 -0.78 -5.09
CA THR A 29 8.62 -0.35 -5.50
C THR A 29 9.67 -1.06 -4.64
N ILE A 30 10.67 -1.66 -5.29
CA ILE A 30 11.80 -2.30 -4.64
C ILE A 30 13.05 -1.49 -4.97
N PHE A 31 13.90 -1.27 -3.97
CA PHE A 31 15.17 -0.60 -4.14
C PHE A 31 16.21 -1.14 -3.15
N LEU A 32 17.49 -0.87 -3.44
CA LEU A 32 18.55 -1.04 -2.47
C LEU A 32 18.76 0.29 -1.75
N ALA A 33 18.81 0.26 -0.43
CA ALA A 33 19.06 1.46 0.35
C ALA A 33 20.39 2.10 -0.06
N PRO A 34 20.41 3.40 -0.36
CA PRO A 34 21.62 4.08 -0.79
C PRO A 34 22.64 4.15 0.35
N SER A 35 23.91 4.38 0.00
CA SER A 35 24.91 4.78 0.99
C SER A 35 24.48 6.06 1.70
N PRO A 36 24.83 6.25 2.98
CA PRO A 36 24.47 7.46 3.71
C PRO A 36 25.03 8.69 2.99
N VAL A 37 24.16 9.62 2.65
CA VAL A 37 24.55 10.90 2.05
C VAL A 37 24.71 11.91 3.17
N LEU A 38 25.84 12.62 3.19
CA LEU A 38 25.99 13.79 4.05
C LEU A 38 25.10 14.90 3.50
N ILE A 39 23.92 15.07 4.09
CA ILE A 39 23.03 16.17 3.74
C ILE A 39 23.57 17.41 4.46
N PRO A 40 23.95 18.47 3.72
CA PRO A 40 24.40 19.71 4.33
C PRO A 40 23.31 20.26 5.25
N ALA A 41 23.65 20.64 6.47
CA ALA A 41 22.73 21.28 7.42
C ALA A 41 22.50 22.76 7.03
N LEU A 42 22.03 23.00 5.81
CA LEU A 42 21.56 24.31 5.38
C LEU A 42 20.09 24.50 5.80
N THR A 43 19.72 25.73 6.12
CA THR A 43 18.34 26.13 6.34
C THR A 43 17.69 26.53 5.00
N PRO A 44 16.52 25.99 4.64
CA PRO A 44 15.71 25.01 5.39
C PRO A 44 16.29 23.59 5.29
N ASN A 45 16.22 22.86 6.40
CA ASN A 45 16.62 21.45 6.48
C ASN A 45 15.52 20.59 5.85
N LEU A 46 15.87 19.35 5.47
CA LEU A 46 14.93 18.34 4.98
C LEU A 46 13.80 18.06 5.98
N ASP A 47 14.05 18.25 7.28
CA ASP A 47 13.04 18.12 8.32
C ASP A 47 11.95 19.19 8.22
N ASP A 48 12.25 20.35 7.64
CA ASP A 48 11.32 21.48 7.48
C ASP A 48 10.32 21.25 6.34
N LEU A 49 10.51 20.20 5.52
CA LEU A 49 9.60 19.84 4.43
C LEU A 49 8.25 19.28 4.92
N GLY A 50 8.13 18.91 6.20
CA GLY A 50 6.89 18.39 6.76
C GLY A 50 6.43 17.04 6.19
N LEU A 51 7.34 16.29 5.56
CA LEU A 51 7.03 14.99 4.97
C LEU A 51 6.79 13.92 6.04
N GLN A 52 5.79 13.06 5.82
CA GLN A 52 5.58 11.88 6.65
C GLN A 52 6.73 10.89 6.45
N ARG A 53 7.08 10.19 7.52
CA ARG A 53 8.30 9.37 7.58
C ARG A 53 7.99 7.89 7.75
N LEU A 54 8.81 7.07 7.11
CA LEU A 54 8.85 5.64 7.31
C LEU A 54 10.28 5.19 7.59
N SER A 55 10.39 4.22 8.48
CA SER A 55 11.66 3.61 8.85
C SER A 55 11.44 2.13 9.14
N PRO A 56 12.50 1.33 9.30
CA PRO A 56 12.34 -0.07 9.70
C PRO A 56 11.64 -0.23 11.06
N SER A 57 11.75 0.75 11.96
CA SER A 57 11.05 0.76 13.26
C SER A 57 9.61 1.23 13.16
N VAL A 58 9.31 2.17 12.26
CA VAL A 58 7.96 2.64 11.95
C VAL A 58 7.68 2.36 10.48
N SER A 59 7.37 1.10 10.20
CA SER A 59 7.32 0.56 8.84
C SER A 59 5.93 0.58 8.22
N TYR A 60 4.94 1.15 8.90
CA TYR A 60 3.56 1.17 8.46
C TYR A 60 2.92 2.52 8.76
N LEU A 61 2.16 3.01 7.79
CA LEU A 61 1.48 4.29 7.85
C LEU A 61 0.10 4.17 7.18
N ARG A 62 -0.93 4.67 7.85
CA ARG A 62 -2.29 4.75 7.32
C ARG A 62 -2.62 6.21 7.01
N THR A 63 -2.90 6.49 5.74
CA THR A 63 -3.02 7.87 5.23
C THR A 63 -4.08 7.95 4.13
N GLN A 64 -4.53 9.16 3.80
CA GLN A 64 -5.38 9.44 2.65
C GLN A 64 -4.52 10.04 1.55
N LEU A 65 -4.43 9.36 0.42
CA LEU A 65 -3.81 9.85 -0.80
C LEU A 65 -4.90 10.33 -1.74
N ASN A 66 -4.67 11.49 -2.35
CA ASN A 66 -5.49 12.03 -3.41
C ASN A 66 -5.19 11.30 -4.73
N ALA A 67 -5.61 10.04 -4.83
CA ALA A 67 -5.51 9.30 -6.07
C ALA A 67 -6.59 9.80 -7.05
N SER A 68 -6.22 10.00 -8.31
CA SER A 68 -7.19 10.22 -9.40
C SER A 68 -6.90 9.19 -10.49
N PHE A 69 -7.96 8.62 -11.04
CA PHE A 69 -7.85 7.70 -12.17
C PHE A 69 -8.27 8.43 -13.45
N PRO A 70 -7.51 8.31 -14.54
CA PRO A 70 -7.87 8.96 -15.81
C PRO A 70 -9.23 8.46 -16.27
N ASN A 71 -10.09 9.38 -16.74
CA ASN A 71 -11.37 9.05 -17.34
C ASN A 71 -11.43 9.59 -18.77
N SER A 72 -12.43 9.18 -19.55
CA SER A 72 -12.55 9.52 -20.98
C SER A 72 -12.62 11.02 -21.29
N THR A 73 -12.80 11.86 -20.26
CA THR A 73 -13.00 13.31 -20.38
C THR A 73 -11.89 14.11 -19.68
N ASN A 74 -11.29 13.54 -18.63
CA ASN A 74 -10.24 14.15 -17.82
C ASN A 74 -9.02 13.21 -17.81
N GLN A 75 -7.97 13.68 -18.45
CA GLN A 75 -6.68 13.00 -18.56
C GLN A 75 -5.73 13.53 -17.47
N ASP A 76 -6.22 13.62 -16.23
CA ASP A 76 -5.39 14.04 -15.10
C ASP A 76 -4.49 12.88 -14.66
N ASP A 77 -3.18 13.14 -14.61
CA ASP A 77 -2.12 12.16 -14.35
C ASP A 77 -2.01 11.71 -12.89
N GLY A 78 -2.87 12.19 -11.98
CA GLY A 78 -2.72 11.94 -10.54
C GLY A 78 -2.26 13.16 -9.76
N THR A 79 -2.19 13.03 -8.43
CA THR A 79 -1.47 13.97 -7.57
C THR A 79 -0.26 13.26 -6.96
N ASP A 80 0.92 13.85 -7.11
CA ASP A 80 2.13 13.34 -6.47
C ASP A 80 2.05 13.48 -4.95
N THR A 81 2.49 12.44 -4.24
CA THR A 81 2.64 12.48 -2.78
C THR A 81 4.02 11.99 -2.40
N TRP A 82 4.71 12.76 -1.55
CA TRP A 82 6.09 12.51 -1.15
C TRP A 82 6.17 11.98 0.29
N TYR A 83 7.04 10.98 0.50
CA TYR A 83 7.33 10.38 1.80
C TYR A 83 8.84 10.31 2.01
N PHE A 84 9.27 10.47 3.26
CA PHE A 84 10.68 10.38 3.62
C PHE A 84 11.01 9.02 4.22
N LEU A 85 11.99 8.32 3.63
CA LEU A 85 12.48 7.04 4.12
C LEU A 85 13.78 7.26 4.88
N GLU A 86 13.80 6.90 6.16
CA GLU A 86 14.93 7.17 7.05
C GLU A 86 15.42 5.92 7.78
N ASN A 87 16.65 6.01 8.30
CA ASN A 87 17.29 4.96 9.09
C ASN A 87 17.38 3.61 8.36
N LEU A 88 17.58 3.65 7.03
CA LEU A 88 17.76 2.45 6.21
C LEU A 88 19.19 1.91 6.35
N THR A 89 19.34 0.58 6.29
CA THR A 89 20.65 -0.07 6.26
C THR A 89 21.22 -0.03 4.83
N PRO A 90 22.37 0.62 4.56
CA PRO A 90 22.92 0.70 3.21
C PRO A 90 23.12 -0.67 2.55
N GLY A 91 22.77 -0.78 1.26
CA GLY A 91 22.86 -2.02 0.49
C GLY A 91 21.78 -3.07 0.83
N GLN A 92 20.95 -2.84 1.84
CA GLN A 92 19.80 -3.69 2.14
C GLN A 92 18.70 -3.47 1.10
N ARG A 93 18.08 -4.56 0.65
CA ARG A 93 16.87 -4.52 -0.17
C ARG A 93 15.69 -4.11 0.69
N TYR A 94 14.93 -3.13 0.23
CA TYR A 94 13.67 -2.73 0.81
C TYR A 94 12.55 -2.76 -0.23
N GLU A 95 11.33 -2.87 0.27
CA GLU A 95 10.13 -2.88 -0.54
C GLU A 95 9.07 -1.97 0.07
N VAL A 96 8.68 -0.93 -0.68
CA VAL A 96 7.56 -0.07 -0.34
C VAL A 96 6.33 -0.57 -1.06
N ARG A 97 5.27 -0.80 -0.29
CA ARG A 97 3.96 -1.23 -0.79
C ARG A 97 2.93 -0.17 -0.46
N LEU A 98 2.17 0.22 -1.46
CA LEU A 98 0.95 1.01 -1.29
C LEU A 98 -0.26 0.10 -1.47
N CYS A 99 -0.95 -0.20 -0.37
CA CYS A 99 -2.10 -1.08 -0.37
C CYS A 99 -3.38 -0.26 -0.40
N TRP A 100 -4.15 -0.42 -1.48
CA TRP A 100 -5.51 0.12 -1.60
C TRP A 100 -6.50 -0.89 -1.02
N LEU A 101 -7.50 -0.43 -0.27
CA LEU A 101 -8.64 -1.29 0.03
C LEU A 101 -9.45 -1.44 -1.27
N ALA A 102 -9.46 -2.64 -1.84
CA ALA A 102 -10.35 -2.98 -2.93
C ALA A 102 -11.78 -3.13 -2.39
N THR A 103 -12.44 -2.02 -2.04
CA THR A 103 -13.90 -2.03 -1.84
C THR A 103 -14.55 -2.00 -3.21
N VAL A 104 -14.49 -3.13 -3.91
CA VAL A 104 -15.42 -3.42 -5.00
C VAL A 104 -16.68 -3.95 -4.34
N ILE A 105 -17.76 -3.17 -4.38
CA ILE A 105 -19.11 -3.71 -4.15
C ILE A 105 -19.64 -4.07 -5.53
N PRO A 106 -19.69 -5.35 -5.94
CA PRO A 106 -20.37 -5.75 -7.15
C PRO A 106 -21.83 -5.98 -6.79
N LEU A 107 -22.57 -4.89 -6.58
CA LEU A 107 -24.02 -4.98 -6.63
C LEU A 107 -24.50 -3.82 -7.50
N ILE A 108 -25.21 -4.19 -8.57
CA ILE A 108 -25.84 -3.34 -9.58
C ILE A 108 -24.91 -2.97 -10.76
N SER A 109 -25.02 -3.77 -11.81
CA SER A 109 -24.37 -3.65 -13.12
C SER A 109 -24.92 -2.50 -13.98
N SER A 110 -25.06 -1.28 -13.43
CA SER A 110 -25.49 -0.11 -14.21
C SER A 110 -24.93 1.23 -13.76
N LEU A 111 -24.00 1.28 -12.81
CA LEU A 111 -23.29 2.51 -12.48
C LEU A 111 -21.85 2.40 -12.98
N ASN A 112 -21.42 3.41 -13.73
CA ASN A 112 -20.08 3.51 -14.30
C ASN A 112 -19.01 3.07 -13.27
N PRO A 113 -18.14 2.10 -13.63
CA PRO A 113 -17.07 1.60 -12.75
C PRO A 113 -15.94 2.62 -12.54
N LEU A 114 -16.21 3.93 -12.70
CA LEU A 114 -15.24 5.02 -12.62
C LEU A 114 -15.60 6.06 -11.54
N SER A 115 -16.69 5.87 -10.80
CA SER A 115 -17.09 6.76 -9.71
C SER A 115 -16.77 6.15 -8.35
N TYR A 116 -15.50 5.81 -8.13
CA TYR A 116 -15.03 5.45 -6.79
C TYR A 116 -14.83 6.73 -5.98
N SER A 117 -15.57 6.88 -4.88
CA SER A 117 -15.26 7.90 -3.88
C SER A 117 -13.90 7.58 -3.26
N LEU A 118 -12.88 8.35 -3.66
CA LEU A 118 -11.44 8.14 -3.43
C LEU A 118 -10.97 8.48 -2.01
N SER A 119 -11.86 8.57 -1.03
CA SER A 119 -11.55 8.89 0.37
C SER A 119 -11.13 7.68 1.21
N THR A 120 -10.66 6.61 0.57
CA THR A 120 -10.35 5.35 1.24
C THR A 120 -8.93 5.38 1.77
N LEU A 121 -8.76 5.16 3.07
CA LEU A 121 -7.45 5.11 3.71
C LEU A 121 -6.55 4.07 3.01
N GLN A 122 -5.45 4.52 2.41
CA GLN A 122 -4.39 3.65 1.94
C GLN A 122 -3.43 3.32 3.07
N ASN A 123 -2.72 2.20 2.88
CA ASN A 123 -1.66 1.79 3.77
C ASN A 123 -0.33 1.77 3.03
N LEU A 124 0.62 2.55 3.52
CA LEU A 124 1.99 2.50 3.05
C LEU A 124 2.79 1.60 3.99
N LYS A 125 3.49 0.61 3.45
CA LYS A 125 4.28 -0.36 4.22
C LYS A 125 5.68 -0.52 3.66
N LEU A 126 6.68 -0.35 4.52
CA LEU A 126 8.08 -0.65 4.24
C LEU A 126 8.40 -2.06 4.73
N ASN A 127 8.92 -2.91 3.84
CA ASN A 127 9.37 -4.26 4.18
C ASN A 127 10.86 -4.38 3.91
N LYS A 128 11.54 -5.20 4.71
CA LYS A 128 12.95 -5.55 4.57
C LYS A 128 13.10 -6.85 3.77
#